data_AF-Q6XIY3-F1
#
_entry.id   AF-Q6XIY3-F1
#
_cell.length_a   1.000
_cell.length_b   1.000
_cell.length_c   1.000
_cell.angle_alpha   90.00
_cell.angle_beta   90.00
_cell.angle_gamma   90.00
#
_symmetry.space_group_name_H-M   'P 1'
#
loop_
_entity.id
_entity.type
_entity.pdbx_description
1 polymer ?
#
loop_
_entity_poly.entity_id
_entity_poly.type
_entity_poly.pdbx_seq_one_letter_code
_entity_poly.pdbx_strand_id
1 'polypeptide(L)'
;LLVSKAAGHAPSVPDVEQDKSAGVLHSQRALAEVTEMIRISHLVHNSVVNLQSSTQAGQDVDTYDDMSFGNKIGLLTGDYLLGHSSAELANLRNQEVVELISSAVRDFSESEFIGERDEQNNPLPYKPGTFQRPSLSVGVDFNEHDVMTPMPIAQVLGNPEEEWECRNILNAGSLLGKSCQASLKLAGQSEELQRHAYRFGKHLALAWQACLDAEPF
;
A
#
# COMPACT_ATOMS: atom_id res chain seq x y z
N LEU A 1 -8.28 12.73 -0.91
CA LEU A 1 -8.97 14.04 -0.92
C LEU A 1 -10.51 13.96 -0.82
N LEU A 2 -11.20 13.02 -1.49
CA LEU A 2 -12.66 12.91 -1.38
C LEU A 2 -13.14 12.65 0.06
N VAL A 3 -12.52 11.69 0.73
CA VAL A 3 -12.78 11.36 2.15
C VAL A 3 -12.55 12.58 3.06
N SER A 4 -11.49 13.35 2.81
CA SER A 4 -11.17 14.58 3.53
C SER A 4 -12.29 15.62 3.44
N LYS A 5 -12.83 15.84 2.22
CA LYS A 5 -13.95 16.76 2.01
C LYS A 5 -15.25 16.28 2.65
N ALA A 6 -15.53 14.98 2.55
CA ALA A 6 -16.76 14.39 3.09
C ALA A 6 -16.80 14.43 4.61
N ALA A 7 -15.67 14.17 5.27
CA ALA A 7 -15.57 14.20 6.73
C ALA A 7 -15.57 15.63 7.30
N GLY A 8 -15.07 16.61 6.54
CA GLY A 8 -14.83 17.96 7.02
C GLY A 8 -13.76 17.99 8.12
N HIS A 9 -13.73 19.07 8.90
CA HIS A 9 -12.71 19.31 9.92
C HIS A 9 -13.36 19.59 11.28
N ALA A 10 -12.68 19.22 12.36
CA ALA A 10 -13.14 19.55 13.70
C ALA A 10 -13.09 21.07 13.94
N PRO A 11 -13.97 21.64 14.78
CA PRO A 11 -13.98 23.07 15.09
C PRO A 11 -12.70 23.58 15.75
N SER A 12 -11.87 22.67 16.29
CA SER A 12 -10.58 22.97 16.92
C SER A 12 -9.46 23.23 15.91
N VAL A 13 -9.63 22.89 14.63
CA VAL A 13 -8.58 23.04 13.60
C VAL A 13 -8.41 24.52 13.23
N PRO A 14 -7.19 25.09 13.31
CA PRO A 14 -6.96 26.49 13.02
C PRO A 14 -7.37 26.88 11.59
N ASP A 15 -7.99 28.06 11.45
CA ASP A 15 -8.41 28.62 10.15
C ASP A 15 -7.27 28.77 9.14
N VAL A 16 -6.03 28.94 9.62
CA VAL A 16 -4.82 29.08 8.77
C VAL A 16 -4.42 27.77 8.09
N GLU A 17 -4.85 26.61 8.61
CA GLU A 17 -4.57 25.31 7.99
C GLU A 17 -5.62 24.94 6.93
N GLN A 18 -6.74 25.65 6.91
CA GLN A 18 -7.87 25.37 6.04
C GLN A 18 -7.74 26.08 4.70
N ASP A 19 -7.75 25.31 3.62
CA ASP A 19 -8.02 25.88 2.30
C ASP A 19 -9.53 26.00 2.11
N LYS A 20 -10.07 27.17 2.45
CA LYS A 20 -11.51 27.48 2.36
C LYS A 20 -12.09 27.32 0.95
N SER A 21 -11.25 27.45 -0.10
CA SER A 21 -11.71 27.30 -1.48
C SER A 21 -11.91 25.84 -1.88
N ALA A 22 -11.10 24.94 -1.31
CA ALA A 22 -11.15 23.51 -1.64
C ALA A 22 -11.88 22.66 -0.61
N GLY A 23 -12.07 23.16 0.62
CA GLY A 23 -12.71 22.43 1.70
C GLY A 23 -11.84 21.29 2.25
N VAL A 24 -10.51 21.45 2.23
CA VAL A 24 -9.52 20.51 2.78
C VAL A 24 -8.36 21.26 3.43
N LEU A 25 -7.62 20.60 4.31
CA LEU A 25 -6.42 21.17 4.94
C LEU A 25 -5.20 21.12 4.01
N HIS A 26 -4.26 22.05 4.18
CA HIS A 26 -2.96 21.99 3.50
C HIS A 26 -2.20 20.70 3.82
N SER A 27 -2.23 20.29 5.09
CA SER A 27 -1.63 19.04 5.57
C SER A 27 -2.27 17.79 4.94
N GLN A 28 -3.58 17.82 4.68
CA GLN A 28 -4.28 16.72 3.99
C GLN A 28 -3.90 16.61 2.52
N ARG A 29 -3.57 17.74 1.86
CA ARG A 29 -3.03 17.71 0.49
C ARG A 29 -1.62 17.18 0.45
N ALA A 30 -0.76 17.69 1.30
CA ALA A 30 0.62 17.19 1.43
C ALA A 30 0.63 15.69 1.73
N LEU A 31 -0.25 15.21 2.62
CA LEU A 31 -0.43 13.77 2.86
C LEU A 31 -0.90 12.99 1.63
N ALA A 32 -1.80 13.56 0.82
CA ALA A 32 -2.25 12.92 -0.41
C ALA A 32 -1.13 12.83 -1.46
N GLU A 33 -0.31 13.87 -1.58
CA GLU A 33 0.88 13.89 -2.44
C GLU A 33 1.91 12.85 -1.98
N VAL A 34 2.22 12.80 -0.68
CA VAL A 34 3.08 11.77 -0.08
C VAL A 34 2.54 10.36 -0.36
N THR A 35 1.24 10.14 -0.16
CA THR A 35 0.61 8.83 -0.42
C THR A 35 0.79 8.40 -1.87
N GLU A 36 0.57 9.32 -2.82
CA GLU A 36 0.73 9.03 -4.24
C GLU A 36 2.19 8.76 -4.61
N MET A 37 3.14 9.53 -4.06
CA MET A 37 4.58 9.30 -4.31
C MET A 37 5.05 7.94 -3.78
N ILE A 38 4.60 7.54 -2.58
CA ILE A 38 4.91 6.20 -2.04
C ILE A 38 4.28 5.12 -2.93
N ARG A 39 3.03 5.30 -3.37
CA ARG A 39 2.36 4.34 -4.26
C ARG A 39 3.09 4.19 -5.59
N ILE A 40 3.50 5.30 -6.20
CA ILE A 40 4.25 5.30 -7.47
C ILE A 40 5.63 4.68 -7.26
N SER A 41 6.33 4.99 -6.16
CA SER A 41 7.60 4.33 -5.82
C SER A 41 7.45 2.82 -5.79
N HIS A 42 6.43 2.31 -5.10
CA HIS A 42 6.16 0.86 -5.00
C HIS A 42 5.88 0.25 -6.38
N LEU A 43 5.08 0.91 -7.22
CA LEU A 43 4.83 0.47 -8.60
C LEU A 43 6.10 0.44 -9.46
N VAL A 44 6.95 1.45 -9.33
CA VAL A 44 8.22 1.54 -10.08
C VAL A 44 9.16 0.43 -9.66
N HIS A 45 9.32 0.18 -8.35
CA HIS A 45 10.14 -0.92 -7.85
C HIS A 45 9.62 -2.29 -8.31
N ASN A 46 8.31 -2.49 -8.34
CA ASN A 46 7.69 -3.74 -8.83
C ASN A 46 7.70 -3.88 -10.36
N SER A 47 7.98 -2.81 -11.11
CA SER A 47 8.06 -2.85 -12.58
C SER A 47 9.42 -3.34 -13.12
N VAL A 48 10.42 -3.51 -12.25
CA VAL A 48 11.76 -3.97 -12.63
C VAL A 48 11.70 -5.40 -13.16
N VAL A 49 12.25 -5.61 -14.35
CA VAL A 49 12.20 -6.93 -15.01
C VAL A 49 13.31 -7.85 -14.50
N ASN A 50 12.95 -9.12 -14.27
CA ASN A 50 13.95 -10.14 -13.94
C ASN A 50 14.73 -10.55 -15.19
N LEU A 51 15.99 -10.12 -15.23
CA LEU A 51 16.93 -10.50 -16.28
C LEU A 51 17.50 -11.88 -15.98
N GLN A 52 16.89 -12.92 -16.54
CA GLN A 52 17.43 -14.27 -16.47
C GLN A 52 18.69 -14.36 -17.34
N SER A 53 19.77 -14.90 -16.79
CA SER A 53 21.01 -15.16 -17.53
C SER A 53 20.78 -16.30 -18.52
N SER A 54 20.32 -15.96 -19.73
CA SER A 54 20.06 -16.98 -20.74
C SER A 54 21.38 -17.62 -21.18
N THR A 55 21.54 -18.88 -20.79
CA THR A 55 22.53 -19.82 -21.35
C THR A 55 22.14 -20.33 -22.74
N GLN A 56 21.16 -19.70 -23.40
CA GLN A 56 20.74 -20.03 -24.76
C GLN A 56 20.80 -18.78 -25.64
N ALA A 57 21.62 -18.91 -26.68
CA ALA A 57 21.88 -17.93 -27.72
C ALA A 57 20.60 -17.31 -28.29
N GLY A 58 20.50 -15.99 -28.27
CA GLY A 58 19.46 -15.30 -29.05
C GLY A 58 19.07 -13.88 -28.66
N GLN A 59 19.53 -13.31 -27.53
CA GLN A 59 19.23 -11.91 -27.22
C GLN A 59 20.37 -10.98 -27.66
N ASP A 60 20.02 -9.96 -28.45
CA ASP A 60 20.91 -8.84 -28.78
C ASP A 60 21.47 -8.24 -27.49
N VAL A 61 22.79 -8.19 -27.37
CA VAL A 61 23.50 -7.61 -26.22
C VAL A 61 23.00 -6.18 -25.94
N ASP A 62 22.69 -5.44 -27.00
CA ASP A 62 22.14 -4.09 -26.95
C ASP A 62 20.79 -4.05 -26.21
N THR A 63 19.90 -5.03 -26.43
CA THR A 63 18.59 -5.10 -25.73
C THR A 63 18.77 -5.41 -24.25
N TYR A 64 19.72 -6.28 -23.91
CA TYR A 64 20.02 -6.60 -22.51
C TYR A 64 20.61 -5.40 -21.76
N ASP A 65 21.52 -4.66 -22.41
CA ASP A 65 22.13 -3.46 -21.84
C ASP A 65 21.10 -2.33 -21.67
N ASP A 66 20.21 -2.13 -22.64
CA ASP A 66 19.10 -1.16 -22.55
C ASP A 66 18.13 -1.51 -21.41
N MET A 67 17.73 -2.77 -21.28
CA MET A 67 16.84 -3.21 -20.18
C MET A 67 17.53 -3.10 -18.82
N SER A 68 18.83 -3.43 -18.74
CA SER A 68 19.63 -3.27 -17.53
C SER A 68 19.77 -1.80 -17.13
N PHE A 69 19.95 -0.90 -18.10
CA PHE A 69 19.98 0.53 -17.87
C PHE A 69 18.62 1.05 -17.39
N GLY A 70 17.54 0.65 -18.06
CA GLY A 70 16.17 0.97 -17.65
C GLY A 70 15.85 0.53 -16.23
N ASN A 71 16.21 -0.70 -15.86
CA ASN A 71 16.06 -1.24 -14.49
C ASN A 71 16.79 -0.39 -13.44
N LYS A 72 18.01 0.08 -13.73
CA LYS A 72 18.75 0.97 -12.83
C LYS A 72 18.04 2.31 -12.64
N ILE A 73 17.51 2.89 -13.72
CA ILE A 73 16.76 4.15 -13.65
C ILE A 73 15.46 3.95 -12.86
N GLY A 74 14.73 2.86 -13.09
CA GLY A 74 13.53 2.51 -12.34
C GLY A 74 13.82 2.42 -10.85
N LEU A 75 14.82 1.63 -10.46
CA LEU A 75 15.19 1.45 -9.05
C LEU A 75 15.57 2.78 -8.36
N LEU A 76 16.43 3.58 -8.99
CA LEU A 76 16.82 4.89 -8.45
C LEU A 76 15.65 5.88 -8.38
N THR A 77 14.72 5.84 -9.34
CA THR A 77 13.52 6.68 -9.35
C THR A 77 12.59 6.32 -8.20
N GLY A 78 12.38 5.02 -7.95
CA GLY A 78 11.65 4.55 -6.78
C GLY A 78 12.30 5.03 -5.50
N ASP A 79 13.61 4.84 -5.34
CA ASP A 79 14.35 5.27 -4.15
C ASP A 79 14.25 6.79 -3.91
N TYR A 80 14.32 7.59 -4.99
CA TYR A 80 14.15 9.03 -4.93
C TYR A 80 12.74 9.42 -4.45
N LEU A 81 11.70 8.83 -5.03
CA LEU A 81 10.31 9.10 -4.65
C LEU A 81 10.05 8.71 -3.18
N LEU A 82 10.55 7.55 -2.74
CA LEU A 82 10.40 7.11 -1.36
C LEU A 82 11.18 8.01 -0.38
N GLY A 83 12.40 8.41 -0.72
CA GLY A 83 13.19 9.34 0.08
C GLY A 83 12.55 10.72 0.19
N HIS A 84 12.06 11.26 -0.92
CA HIS A 84 11.35 12.54 -0.95
C HIS A 84 10.04 12.49 -0.16
N SER A 85 9.24 11.43 -0.36
CA SER A 85 8.00 11.23 0.40
C SER A 85 8.24 11.11 1.91
N SER A 86 9.35 10.49 2.33
CA SER A 86 9.73 10.40 3.74
C SER A 86 10.09 11.76 4.34
N ALA A 87 10.77 12.63 3.58
CA ALA A 87 11.08 13.99 4.00
C ALA A 87 9.80 14.86 4.10
N GLU A 88 8.92 14.79 3.11
CA GLU A 88 7.62 15.49 3.12
C GLU A 88 6.71 14.99 4.26
N LEU A 89 6.68 13.68 4.50
CA LEU A 89 5.93 13.09 5.61
C LEU A 89 6.43 13.61 6.97
N ALA A 90 7.75 13.70 7.16
CA ALA A 90 8.34 14.29 8.36
C ALA A 90 8.00 15.79 8.52
N ASN A 91 7.89 16.52 7.40
CA ASN A 91 7.49 17.94 7.40
C ASN A 91 6.04 18.17 7.84
N LEU A 92 5.18 17.15 7.84
CA LEU A 92 3.84 17.23 8.46
C LEU A 92 3.89 17.41 9.98
N ARG A 93 5.02 17.09 10.63
CA ARG A 93 5.25 17.23 12.08
C ARG A 93 4.17 16.57 12.95
N ASN A 94 3.58 15.49 12.45
CA ASN A 94 2.58 14.70 13.16
C ASN A 94 3.08 13.27 13.30
N GLN A 95 3.62 12.93 14.47
CA GLN A 95 4.26 11.63 14.72
C GLN A 95 3.32 10.45 14.45
N GLU A 96 2.05 10.55 14.85
CA GLU A 96 1.08 9.48 14.63
C GLU A 96 0.83 9.24 13.14
N VAL A 97 0.76 10.30 12.33
CA VAL A 97 0.61 10.19 10.87
C VAL A 97 1.88 9.62 10.24
N VAL A 98 3.06 10.07 10.69
CA VAL A 98 4.36 9.55 10.22
C VAL A 98 4.46 8.05 10.48
N GLU A 99 4.12 7.62 11.70
CA GLU A 99 4.15 6.21 12.10
C GLU A 99 3.16 5.38 11.27
N LEU A 100 1.93 5.89 11.12
CA LEU A 100 0.88 5.22 10.36
C LEU A 100 1.27 5.01 8.90
N ILE A 101 1.76 6.04 8.21
CA ILE A 101 2.19 5.91 6.81
C ILE A 101 3.48 5.07 6.68
N SER A 102 4.43 5.20 7.61
CA SER A 102 5.64 4.36 7.61
C SER A 102 5.31 2.88 7.77
N SER A 103 4.29 2.56 8.57
CA SER A 103 3.82 1.18 8.70
C SER A 103 3.21 0.64 7.40
N ALA A 104 2.63 1.48 6.54
CA ALA A 104 2.18 1.05 5.22
C ALA A 104 3.34 0.68 4.29
N VAL A 105 4.49 1.38 4.40
CA VAL A 105 5.71 1.05 3.65
C VAL A 105 6.29 -0.31 4.09
N ARG A 106 6.25 -0.60 5.40
CA ARG A 106 6.55 -1.94 5.92
C ARG A 106 5.63 -2.97 5.30
N ASP A 107 4.32 -2.71 5.27
CA ASP A 107 3.33 -3.64 4.75
C ASP A 107 3.54 -3.91 3.24
N PHE A 108 3.93 -2.92 2.43
CA PHE A 108 4.38 -3.14 1.04
C PHE A 108 5.55 -4.10 0.97
N SER A 109 6.54 -3.90 1.83
CA SER A 109 7.71 -4.76 1.87
C SER A 109 7.32 -6.19 2.22
N GLU A 110 6.44 -6.39 3.21
CA GLU A 110 5.91 -7.71 3.57
C GLU A 110 5.11 -8.36 2.44
N SER A 111 4.32 -7.58 1.69
CA SER A 111 3.53 -8.08 0.55
C SER A 111 4.40 -8.78 -0.50
N GLU A 112 5.66 -8.34 -0.63
CA GLU A 112 6.57 -8.91 -1.62
C GLU A 112 7.13 -10.29 -1.23
N PHE A 113 7.02 -10.71 0.03
CA PHE A 113 7.59 -11.97 0.51
C PHE A 113 6.55 -13.00 0.96
N ILE A 114 5.31 -12.87 0.49
CA ILE A 114 4.24 -13.84 0.75
C ILE A 114 4.28 -14.96 -0.28
N GLY A 115 4.60 -16.17 0.18
CA GLY A 115 4.48 -17.40 -0.61
C GLY A 115 5.64 -17.69 -1.55
N GLU A 116 5.47 -18.75 -2.34
CA GLU A 116 6.40 -19.07 -3.43
C GLU A 116 6.20 -18.09 -4.59
N ARG A 117 7.25 -17.90 -5.40
CA ARG A 117 7.22 -17.06 -6.59
C ARG A 117 7.77 -17.83 -7.79
N ASP A 118 7.33 -17.45 -8.98
CA ASP A 118 7.84 -18.01 -10.24
C ASP A 118 9.21 -17.41 -10.64
N GLU A 119 9.75 -17.83 -11.78
CA GLU A 119 11.04 -17.33 -12.32
C GLU A 119 11.00 -15.86 -12.72
N GLN A 120 9.80 -15.29 -12.90
CA GLN A 120 9.56 -13.89 -13.19
C GLN A 120 9.24 -13.09 -11.91
N ASN A 121 9.35 -13.72 -10.73
CA ASN A 121 9.01 -13.16 -9.43
C ASN A 121 7.52 -12.81 -9.27
N ASN A 122 6.61 -13.45 -9.99
CA ASN A 122 5.18 -13.33 -9.71
C ASN A 122 4.79 -14.25 -8.55
N PRO A 123 3.85 -13.83 -7.69
CA PRO A 123 3.37 -14.65 -6.60
C PRO A 123 2.61 -15.87 -7.08
N LEU A 124 2.94 -17.05 -6.55
CA LEU A 124 2.22 -18.28 -6.79
C LEU A 124 1.24 -18.55 -5.65
N PRO A 125 -0.02 -18.95 -5.95
CA PRO A 125 -0.96 -19.34 -4.93
C PRO A 125 -0.48 -20.63 -4.24
N TYR A 126 -0.70 -20.74 -2.93
CA TYR A 126 -0.40 -21.98 -2.22
C TYR A 126 -1.24 -23.15 -2.74
N LYS A 127 -0.63 -24.34 -2.75
CA LYS A 127 -1.33 -25.58 -3.09
C LYS A 127 -2.45 -25.84 -2.08
N PRO A 128 -3.70 -26.05 -2.53
CA PRO A 128 -4.81 -26.37 -1.64
C PRO A 128 -4.51 -27.59 -0.76
N GLY A 129 -4.76 -27.49 0.55
CA GLY A 129 -4.65 -28.61 1.49
C GLY A 129 -3.25 -28.83 2.12
N THR A 130 -2.31 -27.91 1.92
CA THR A 130 -0.97 -27.96 2.55
C THR A 130 -0.98 -27.65 4.05
N PHE A 131 -1.94 -26.85 4.53
CA PHE A 131 -2.09 -26.49 5.94
C PHE A 131 -3.40 -27.02 6.53
N GLN A 132 -3.32 -27.70 7.66
CA GLN A 132 -4.50 -28.07 8.47
C GLN A 132 -4.91 -26.85 9.31
N ARG A 133 -6.16 -26.39 9.12
CA ARG A 133 -6.75 -25.29 9.91
C ARG A 133 -6.64 -25.55 11.42
N PRO A 134 -6.23 -24.56 12.22
CA PRO A 134 -6.77 -24.41 13.57
C PRO A 134 -8.29 -24.16 13.45
N SER A 135 -9.10 -24.80 14.27
CA SER A 135 -10.58 -24.81 14.18
C SER A 135 -11.28 -23.47 14.45
N LEU A 136 -10.56 -22.35 14.48
CA LEU A 136 -11.10 -21.03 14.74
C LEU A 136 -11.14 -20.23 13.44
N SER A 137 -12.33 -20.11 12.86
CA SER A 137 -12.63 -19.12 11.83
C SER A 137 -12.63 -17.73 12.46
N VAL A 138 -11.45 -17.21 12.78
CA VAL A 138 -11.31 -15.77 12.92
C VAL A 138 -11.37 -15.26 11.49
N GLY A 139 -12.45 -14.59 11.14
CA GLY A 139 -12.56 -13.94 9.84
C GLY A 139 -11.35 -13.03 9.62
N VAL A 140 -11.09 -12.70 8.36
CA VAL A 140 -9.99 -11.84 7.90
C VAL A 140 -10.17 -10.38 8.33
N ASP A 141 -10.75 -10.13 9.51
CA ASP A 141 -10.70 -8.83 10.18
C ASP A 141 -9.44 -8.77 11.03
N PHE A 142 -8.34 -8.66 10.28
CA PHE A 142 -7.03 -8.20 10.69
C PHE A 142 -7.15 -7.01 11.65
N ASN A 143 -7.04 -7.29 12.95
CA ASN A 143 -7.07 -6.39 14.10
C ASN A 143 -7.52 -4.94 13.80
N GLU A 144 -8.79 -4.73 13.48
CA GLU A 144 -9.35 -3.42 13.10
C GLU A 144 -9.20 -2.34 14.19
N HIS A 145 -8.92 -2.77 15.41
CA HIS A 145 -8.69 -1.94 16.57
C HIS A 145 -7.25 -1.41 16.64
N ASP A 146 -6.31 -2.09 15.98
CA ASP A 146 -4.91 -1.69 15.90
C ASP A 146 -4.30 -2.03 14.52
N VAL A 147 -4.42 -1.06 13.61
CA VAL A 147 -3.86 -1.08 12.25
C VAL A 147 -2.33 -1.07 12.21
N MET A 148 -1.66 -0.89 13.35
CA MET A 148 -0.20 -0.91 13.45
C MET A 148 0.34 -2.32 13.65
N THR A 149 -0.47 -3.21 14.21
CA THR A 149 -0.15 -4.64 14.38
C THR A 149 0.14 -5.26 13.00
N PRO A 150 1.33 -5.88 12.81
CA PRO A 150 1.66 -6.58 11.56
C PRO A 150 0.66 -7.69 11.24
N MET A 151 0.47 -7.95 9.95
CA MET A 151 -0.48 -8.94 9.50
C MET A 151 0.00 -10.37 9.85
N PRO A 152 -0.86 -11.25 10.40
CA PRO A 152 -0.48 -12.63 10.71
C PRO A 152 -0.45 -13.50 9.45
N ILE A 153 0.47 -13.21 8.52
CA ILE A 153 0.59 -13.86 7.20
C ILE A 153 0.58 -15.39 7.33
N ALA A 154 1.30 -15.95 8.29
CA ALA A 154 1.38 -17.40 8.51
C ALA A 154 0.03 -18.07 8.82
N GLN A 155 -0.97 -17.33 9.31
CA GLN A 155 -2.28 -17.87 9.65
C GLN A 155 -3.22 -17.97 8.43
N VAL A 156 -2.96 -17.20 7.38
CA VAL A 156 -3.80 -17.14 6.17
C VAL A 156 -3.27 -18.02 5.02
N LEU A 157 -2.03 -18.50 5.11
CA LEU A 157 -1.41 -19.31 4.06
C LEU A 157 -2.18 -20.62 3.84
N GLY A 158 -2.42 -20.96 2.57
CA GLY A 158 -3.14 -22.17 2.17
C GLY A 158 -4.67 -22.02 2.10
N ASN A 159 -5.22 -20.85 2.44
CA ASN A 159 -6.59 -20.47 2.13
C ASN A 159 -6.60 -19.45 0.96
N PRO A 160 -7.08 -19.83 -0.23
CA PRO A 160 -7.00 -18.96 -1.41
C PRO A 160 -7.65 -17.58 -1.23
N GLU A 161 -8.80 -17.52 -0.55
CA GLU A 161 -9.53 -16.26 -0.34
C GLU A 161 -8.79 -15.34 0.65
N GLU A 162 -8.36 -15.89 1.79
CA GLU A 162 -7.68 -15.13 2.84
C GLU A 162 -6.27 -14.73 2.42
N GLU A 163 -5.59 -15.57 1.63
CA GLU A 163 -4.29 -15.26 1.05
C GLU A 163 -4.39 -14.14 0.01
N TRP A 164 -5.38 -14.22 -0.89
CA TRP A 164 -5.65 -13.16 -1.86
C TRP A 164 -5.96 -11.83 -1.16
N GLU A 165 -6.81 -11.86 -0.13
CA GLU A 165 -7.15 -10.66 0.64
C GLU A 165 -5.91 -10.09 1.37
N CYS A 166 -5.16 -10.94 2.08
CA CYS A 166 -3.91 -10.58 2.75
C CYS A 166 -2.93 -9.89 1.82
N ARG A 167 -2.65 -10.50 0.66
CA ARG A 167 -1.71 -9.98 -0.33
C ARG A 167 -2.14 -8.61 -0.84
N ASN A 168 -3.42 -8.44 -1.14
CA ASN A 168 -3.93 -7.20 -1.73
C ASN A 168 -4.14 -6.08 -0.69
N ILE A 169 -4.44 -6.41 0.56
CA ILE A 169 -4.37 -5.44 1.65
C ILE A 169 -2.93 -4.96 1.81
N LEU A 170 -1.95 -5.86 1.94
CA LEU A 170 -0.57 -5.44 2.15
C LEU A 170 -0.02 -4.65 0.95
N ASN A 171 -0.32 -5.06 -0.28
CA ASN A 171 0.18 -4.43 -1.52
C ASN A 171 -0.48 -3.09 -1.90
N ALA A 172 -1.71 -2.82 -1.46
CA ALA A 172 -2.41 -1.58 -1.82
C ALA A 172 -3.38 -1.06 -0.75
N GLY A 173 -4.17 -1.95 -0.15
CA GLY A 173 -5.23 -1.57 0.79
C GLY A 173 -4.73 -0.91 2.07
N SER A 174 -3.55 -1.30 2.56
CA SER A 174 -2.96 -0.78 3.78
C SER A 174 -2.62 0.69 3.63
N LEU A 175 -1.88 1.07 2.58
CA LEU A 175 -1.56 2.47 2.31
C LEU A 175 -2.83 3.30 2.12
N LEU A 176 -3.78 2.85 1.28
CA LEU A 176 -4.99 3.63 1.00
C LEU A 176 -5.86 3.83 2.26
N GLY A 177 -6.06 2.76 3.04
CA GLY A 177 -6.78 2.82 4.32
C GLY A 177 -6.09 3.73 5.32
N LYS A 178 -4.78 3.53 5.54
CA LYS A 178 -3.97 4.33 6.47
C LYS A 178 -3.91 5.79 6.09
N SER A 179 -3.84 6.13 4.81
CA SER A 179 -3.92 7.52 4.33
C SER A 179 -5.29 8.15 4.55
N CYS A 180 -6.38 7.39 4.37
CA CYS A 180 -7.72 7.88 4.69
C CYS A 180 -7.87 8.16 6.20
N GLN A 181 -7.38 7.25 7.05
CA GLN A 181 -7.35 7.41 8.50
C GLN A 181 -6.49 8.60 8.94
N ALA A 182 -5.26 8.71 8.43
CA ALA A 182 -4.34 9.82 8.69
C ALA A 182 -4.96 11.16 8.27
N SER A 183 -5.66 11.22 7.15
CA SER A 183 -6.34 12.44 6.71
C SER A 183 -7.40 12.90 7.72
N LEU A 184 -8.13 11.98 8.35
CA LEU A 184 -9.12 12.31 9.37
C LEU A 184 -8.47 12.66 10.71
N LYS A 185 -7.34 12.03 11.03
CA LYS A 185 -6.51 12.37 12.19
C LYS A 185 -5.99 13.80 12.09
N LEU A 186 -5.47 14.21 10.93
CA LEU A 186 -5.08 15.60 10.65
C LEU A 186 -6.26 16.58 10.79
N ALA A 187 -7.47 16.15 10.45
CA ALA A 187 -8.68 16.95 10.61
C ALA A 187 -9.26 16.97 12.03
N GLY A 188 -8.60 16.34 13.01
CA GLY A 188 -9.06 16.28 14.39
C GLY A 188 -10.37 15.52 14.59
N GLN A 189 -10.74 14.63 13.66
CA GLN A 189 -11.97 13.85 13.73
C GLN A 189 -11.88 12.74 14.78
N SER A 190 -13.04 12.22 15.21
CA SER A 190 -13.09 11.14 16.22
C SER A 190 -12.36 9.88 15.75
N GLU A 191 -11.82 9.10 16.70
CA GLU A 191 -11.17 7.83 16.38
C GLU A 191 -12.12 6.85 15.66
N GLU A 192 -13.40 6.89 16.00
CA GLU A 192 -14.41 6.09 15.32
C GLU A 192 -14.49 6.44 13.83
N LEU A 193 -14.52 7.72 13.48
CA LEU A 193 -14.56 8.15 12.09
C LEU A 193 -13.23 7.83 11.38
N GLN A 194 -12.10 7.97 12.09
CA GLN A 194 -10.79 7.54 11.60
C GLN A 194 -10.78 6.05 11.23
N ARG A 195 -11.34 5.16 12.08
CA ARG A 195 -11.47 3.72 11.79
C ARG A 195 -12.38 3.43 10.60
N HIS A 196 -13.50 4.15 10.48
CA HIS A 196 -14.37 4.03 9.31
C HIS A 196 -13.65 4.44 8.01
N ALA A 197 -12.83 5.49 8.04
CA ALA A 197 -12.04 5.89 6.89
C ALA A 197 -10.97 4.86 6.51
N TYR A 198 -10.32 4.23 7.49
CA TYR A 198 -9.43 3.09 7.24
C TYR A 198 -10.15 1.96 6.49
N ARG A 199 -11.29 1.50 7.04
CA ARG A 199 -12.09 0.43 6.43
C ARG A 199 -12.52 0.77 5.01
N PHE A 200 -12.99 2.00 4.80
CA PHE A 200 -13.38 2.48 3.48
C PHE A 200 -12.22 2.36 2.48
N GLY A 201 -11.04 2.88 2.82
CA GLY A 201 -9.86 2.81 1.95
C GLY A 201 -9.41 1.37 1.68
N LYS A 202 -9.35 0.53 2.72
CA LYS A 202 -9.00 -0.90 2.62
C LYS A 202 -9.92 -1.63 1.64
N HIS A 203 -11.24 -1.54 1.85
CA HIS A 203 -12.22 -2.25 1.02
C HIS A 203 -12.33 -1.67 -0.38
N LEU A 204 -12.12 -0.36 -0.57
CA LEU A 204 -12.07 0.24 -1.89
C LEU A 204 -10.90 -0.34 -2.72
N ALA A 205 -9.73 -0.50 -2.11
CA ALA A 205 -8.57 -1.12 -2.78
C ALA A 205 -8.84 -2.59 -3.15
N LEU A 206 -9.45 -3.36 -2.24
CA LEU A 206 -9.83 -4.75 -2.52
C LEU A 206 -10.87 -4.85 -3.64
N ALA A 207 -11.91 -4.02 -3.62
CA ALA A 207 -12.92 -4.00 -4.67
C ALA A 207 -12.33 -3.60 -6.03
N TRP A 208 -11.40 -2.64 -6.04
CA TRP A 208 -10.67 -2.25 -7.24
C TRP A 208 -9.83 -3.40 -7.79
N GLN A 209 -9.06 -4.08 -6.93
CA GLN A 209 -8.25 -5.22 -7.37
C GLN A 209 -9.11 -6.38 -7.89
N ALA A 210 -10.21 -6.71 -7.21
CA ALA A 210 -11.14 -7.73 -7.67
C ALA A 210 -11.74 -7.39 -9.05
N CYS A 211 -11.96 -6.10 -9.34
CA CYS A 211 -12.41 -5.64 -10.64
C CYS A 211 -11.34 -5.87 -11.72
N LEU A 212 -10.07 -5.56 -11.44
CA LEU A 212 -8.95 -5.79 -12.37
C LEU A 212 -8.76 -7.29 -12.64
N ASP A 213 -8.81 -8.12 -11.60
CA ASP A 213 -8.64 -9.57 -11.71
C ASP A 213 -9.79 -10.25 -12.48
N ALA A 214 -10.95 -9.59 -12.58
CA ALA A 214 -12.12 -10.07 -13.32
C ALA A 214 -12.12 -9.64 -14.80
N GLU A 215 -11.21 -8.75 -15.23
CA GLU A 215 -11.09 -8.38 -16.64
C GLU A 215 -10.59 -9.58 -17.47
N PRO A 216 -11.18 -9.84 -18.65
CA PRO A 216 -10.74 -10.94 -19.50
C PRO A 216 -9.32 -10.71 -20.02
N PHE A 217 -8.49 -11.76 -19.93
CA PHE A 217 -7.12 -11.83 -20.45
C PHE A 217 -7.03 -11.61 -21.97
#